data_AF-A0A0T9TW51-F1
#
_entry.id   AF-A0A0T9TW51-F1
#
_cell.length_a   1.000
_cell.length_b   1.000
_cell.length_c   1.000
_cell.angle_alpha   90.00
_cell.angle_beta   90.00
_cell.angle_gamma   90.00
#
_symmetry.space_group_name_H-M   'P 1'
#
loop_
_entity.id
_entity.type
_entity.pdbx_description
1 polymer ?
#
loop_
_entity_poly.entity_id
_entity_poly.type
_entity_poly.pdbx_seq_one_letter_code
_entity_poly.pdbx_strand_id
1 'polypeptide(L)'
;MVYLNLNSIYTYKYSITTPINKSFSFIVEAIAWVWENSAILSPLTEDKGMANRELLDEQRDETRLIIEELLDDGSDPDALYTIEHHLSAEKFEVLEKAAVEAFKLGYEVTDAEELEVEDGSVVMCCDVISEVALNADIIDAQVEQLVALAETCGVNYDGWGTYYEDPNAEDDEDGEFDDEELVDEDDDGKRH
;
A
#
# COMPACT_ATOMS: atom_id res chain seq x y z
N MET A 1 9.77 39.98 27.25
CA MET A 1 9.97 39.65 25.83
C MET A 1 10.87 38.43 25.78
N VAL A 2 10.28 37.24 25.63
CA VAL A 2 11.00 35.97 25.60
C VAL A 2 10.55 35.26 24.33
N TYR A 3 11.48 35.06 23.40
CA TYR A 3 11.25 34.40 22.11
C TYR A 3 11.89 33.01 22.15
N LEU A 4 11.05 32.03 21.77
CA LEU A 4 11.27 30.75 21.10
C LEU A 4 12.31 29.75 21.63
N ASN A 5 11.85 28.51 21.83
CA ASN A 5 12.57 27.34 21.30
C ASN A 5 11.62 26.16 21.07
N LEU A 6 11.32 25.89 19.79
CA LEU A 6 10.69 24.68 19.27
C LEU A 6 11.82 23.87 18.61
N ASN A 7 12.08 22.66 19.11
CA ASN A 7 12.65 21.49 18.40
C ASN A 7 13.21 20.48 19.42
N SER A 8 12.34 19.65 19.98
CA SER A 8 12.75 18.45 20.71
C SER A 8 12.54 17.25 19.80
N ILE A 9 13.57 16.89 19.02
CA ILE A 9 13.59 15.66 18.22
C ILE A 9 14.18 14.56 19.11
N TYR A 10 13.35 13.59 19.50
CA TYR A 10 13.77 12.41 20.24
C TYR A 10 14.52 11.45 19.31
N THR A 11 15.82 11.27 19.50
CA THR A 11 16.59 10.23 18.81
C THR A 11 16.65 8.96 19.67
N TYR A 12 15.99 7.90 19.23
CA TYR A 12 16.15 6.55 19.79
C TYR A 12 17.43 5.91 19.25
N LYS A 13 18.34 5.50 20.15
CA LYS A 13 19.54 4.72 19.81
C LYS A 13 19.28 3.24 20.10
N TYR A 14 19.10 2.42 19.07
CA TYR A 14 19.20 0.97 19.20
C TYR A 14 20.67 0.55 19.14
N SER A 15 21.11 -0.21 20.15
CA SER A 15 22.47 -0.77 20.23
C SER A 15 22.38 -2.28 20.01
N ILE A 16 22.79 -2.74 18.84
CA ILE A 16 23.01 -4.17 18.56
C ILE A 16 24.49 -4.49 18.76
N THR A 17 24.78 -5.24 19.82
CA THR A 17 26.12 -5.74 20.14
C THR A 17 26.32 -7.07 19.44
N THR A 18 27.19 -7.13 18.44
CA THR A 18 27.78 -8.40 17.96
C THR A 18 29.23 -8.48 18.42
N PRO A 19 29.69 -9.63 18.96
CA PRO A 19 31.06 -9.80 19.38
C PRO A 19 31.88 -10.23 18.16
N ILE A 20 32.94 -9.48 17.83
CA ILE A 20 34.29 -9.98 17.55
C ILE A 20 35.11 -8.78 17.02
N ASN A 21 35.69 -8.11 18.02
CA ASN A 21 36.98 -7.43 18.07
C ASN A 21 37.86 -7.51 16.79
N LYS A 22 37.85 -6.45 15.97
CA LYS A 22 39.04 -6.01 15.23
C LYS A 22 39.13 -4.49 15.25
N SER A 23 40.07 -4.00 16.05
CA SER A 23 40.56 -2.62 16.00
C SER A 23 41.19 -2.34 14.64
N PHE A 24 40.63 -1.40 13.90
CA PHE A 24 41.30 -0.71 12.81
C PHE A 24 41.08 0.78 12.98
N SER A 25 42.15 1.49 13.33
CA SER A 25 42.20 2.94 13.21
C SER A 25 42.46 3.25 11.74
N PHE A 26 41.46 3.77 11.04
CA PHE A 26 41.60 4.30 9.69
C PHE A 26 41.14 5.76 9.70
N ILE A 27 42.07 6.65 9.41
CA ILE A 27 41.78 7.98 8.86
C ILE A 27 41.20 7.70 7.47
N VAL A 28 39.96 8.12 7.21
CA VAL A 28 39.38 8.10 5.86
C VAL A 28 38.75 9.46 5.59
N GLU A 29 39.60 10.40 5.18
CA GLU A 29 39.19 11.38 4.18
C GLU A 29 38.90 10.61 2.88
N ALA A 30 37.61 10.44 2.54
CA ALA A 30 37.10 10.24 1.17
C ALA A 30 35.68 9.66 1.21
N ILE A 31 34.65 10.52 1.29
CA ILE A 31 33.51 10.54 0.34
C ILE A 31 33.02 11.99 0.19
N ALA A 32 33.95 12.90 -0.11
CA ALA A 32 33.66 14.10 -0.89
C ALA A 32 33.75 13.81 -2.41
N TRP A 33 33.68 12.53 -2.80
CA TRP A 33 33.85 12.06 -4.19
C TRP A 33 32.55 11.57 -4.84
N VAL A 34 31.40 11.63 -4.14
CA VAL A 34 30.09 11.36 -4.73
C VAL A 34 29.32 12.66 -5.04
N TRP A 35 29.78 13.81 -4.54
CA TRP A 35 29.15 15.11 -4.85
C TRP A 35 29.83 15.89 -5.99
N GLU A 36 31.01 15.46 -6.45
CA GLU A 36 31.74 16.13 -7.54
C GLU A 36 31.74 15.31 -8.86
N ASN A 37 30.88 14.29 -8.95
CA ASN A 37 30.62 13.52 -10.18
C ASN A 37 29.11 13.34 -10.49
N SER A 38 28.23 14.19 -9.95
CA SER A 38 26.84 14.29 -10.41
C SER A 38 26.61 15.56 -11.24
N ALA A 39 27.51 15.79 -12.20
CA ALA A 39 27.24 16.63 -13.37
C ALA A 39 26.52 15.84 -14.49
N ILE A 40 25.94 14.68 -14.16
CA ILE A 40 24.85 14.06 -14.91
C ILE A 40 23.57 14.33 -14.10
N LEU A 41 23.27 15.62 -13.98
CA LEU A 41 21.96 16.12 -13.61
C LEU A 41 21.04 15.74 -14.77
N SER A 42 20.42 14.57 -14.68
CA SER A 42 19.25 14.26 -15.51
C SER A 42 18.16 15.28 -15.11
N PRO A 43 17.55 16.00 -16.07
CA PRO A 43 16.48 16.97 -15.77
C PRO A 43 15.16 16.33 -15.30
N LEU A 44 15.17 15.06 -14.91
CA LEU A 44 13.99 14.20 -14.80
C LEU A 44 13.46 14.03 -13.38
N THR A 45 14.13 14.57 -12.36
CA THR A 45 13.69 14.43 -10.96
C THR A 45 12.78 15.56 -10.48
N GLU A 46 12.84 16.76 -11.08
CA GLU A 46 11.91 17.85 -10.76
C GLU A 46 10.57 17.72 -11.52
N ASP A 47 10.58 17.14 -12.72
CA ASP A 47 9.39 16.97 -13.57
C ASP A 47 8.40 15.93 -13.00
N LYS A 48 8.91 14.80 -12.49
CA LYS A 48 8.08 13.74 -11.89
C LYS A 48 7.39 14.16 -10.60
N GLY A 49 8.07 14.95 -9.76
CA GLY A 49 7.47 15.45 -8.51
C GLY A 49 6.32 16.44 -8.74
N MET A 50 6.33 17.20 -9.85
CA MET A 50 5.20 18.05 -10.23
C MET A 50 4.08 17.26 -10.90
N ALA A 51 4.41 16.30 -11.77
CA ALA A 51 3.42 15.41 -12.38
C ALA A 51 2.67 14.57 -11.33
N ASN A 52 3.37 14.01 -10.34
CA ASN A 52 2.71 13.32 -9.23
C ASN A 52 1.84 14.25 -8.41
N ARG A 53 2.24 15.51 -8.21
CA ARG A 53 1.43 16.44 -7.42
C ARG A 53 0.12 16.80 -8.12
N GLU A 54 0.14 17.00 -9.44
CA GLU A 54 -1.09 17.22 -10.21
C GLU A 54 -1.98 15.97 -10.24
N LEU A 55 -1.40 14.78 -10.43
CA LEU A 55 -2.13 13.51 -10.36
C LEU A 55 -2.73 13.24 -8.98
N LEU A 56 -2.00 13.58 -7.91
CA LEU A 56 -2.51 13.49 -6.55
C LEU A 56 -3.68 14.45 -6.36
N ASP A 57 -3.59 15.71 -6.79
CA ASP A 57 -4.70 16.64 -6.65
C ASP A 57 -5.96 16.17 -7.42
N GLU A 58 -5.80 15.57 -8.61
CA GLU A 58 -6.91 14.92 -9.35
C GLU A 58 -7.51 13.73 -8.57
N GLN A 59 -6.66 12.82 -8.05
CA GLN A 59 -7.14 11.69 -7.24
C GLN A 59 -7.85 12.14 -5.96
N ARG A 60 -7.45 13.26 -5.36
CA ARG A 60 -8.10 13.79 -4.15
C ARG A 60 -9.51 14.30 -4.45
N ASP A 61 -9.70 14.91 -5.62
CA ASP A 61 -11.03 15.35 -6.06
C ASP A 61 -11.90 14.14 -6.43
N GLU A 62 -11.35 13.14 -7.13
CA GLU A 62 -12.04 11.87 -7.41
C GLU A 62 -12.43 11.14 -6.11
N THR A 63 -11.52 11.10 -5.13
CA THR A 63 -11.77 10.44 -3.84
C THR A 63 -12.93 11.07 -3.09
N ARG A 64 -13.02 12.41 -3.09
CA ARG A 64 -14.15 13.11 -2.47
C ARG A 64 -15.46 12.81 -3.19
N LEU A 65 -15.45 12.75 -4.52
CA LEU A 65 -16.63 12.44 -5.32
C LEU A 65 -17.11 11.00 -5.07
N ILE A 66 -16.20 10.02 -5.08
CA ILE A 66 -16.53 8.61 -4.82
C ILE A 66 -17.14 8.43 -3.43
N ILE A 67 -16.55 9.07 -2.41
CA ILE A 67 -17.08 9.03 -1.04
C ILE A 67 -18.46 9.69 -0.96
N GLU A 68 -18.64 10.84 -1.61
CA GLU A 68 -19.95 11.51 -1.65
C GLU A 68 -21.00 10.65 -2.34
N GLU A 69 -20.66 10.00 -3.46
CA GLU A 69 -21.56 9.09 -4.19
C GLU A 69 -21.93 7.86 -3.35
N LEU A 70 -20.96 7.22 -2.67
CA LEU A 70 -21.22 6.08 -1.79
C LEU A 70 -22.16 6.45 -0.64
N LEU A 71 -21.94 7.60 -0.01
CA LEU A 71 -22.79 8.07 1.08
C LEU A 71 -24.17 8.52 0.60
N ASP A 72 -24.30 9.10 -0.61
CA ASP A 72 -25.59 9.47 -1.19
C ASP A 72 -26.41 8.24 -1.63
N ASP A 73 -25.75 7.16 -2.06
CA ASP A 73 -26.39 5.86 -2.33
C ASP A 73 -26.84 5.14 -1.05
N GLY A 74 -26.40 5.65 0.12
CA GLY A 74 -26.86 5.20 1.43
C GLY A 74 -25.91 4.24 2.14
N SER A 75 -24.62 4.20 1.75
CA SER A 75 -23.61 3.40 2.44
C SER A 75 -23.41 3.87 3.88
N ASP A 76 -23.02 2.97 4.79
CA ASP A 76 -22.91 3.28 6.22
C ASP A 76 -21.69 4.18 6.51
N PRO A 77 -21.84 5.43 6.99
CA PRO A 77 -20.71 6.32 7.29
C PRO A 77 -19.91 5.91 8.54
N ASP A 78 -20.48 5.08 9.42
CA ASP A 78 -19.85 4.65 10.67
C ASP A 78 -19.16 3.27 10.54
N ALA A 79 -19.32 2.60 9.39
CA ALA A 79 -18.64 1.35 9.07
C ALA A 79 -17.14 1.54 8.82
N LEU A 80 -16.38 0.47 9.03
CA LEU A 80 -14.98 0.40 8.60
C LEU A 80 -14.96 -0.14 7.17
N TYR A 81 -14.37 0.64 6.27
CA TYR A 81 -14.28 0.29 4.86
C TYR A 81 -12.92 -0.36 4.60
N THR A 82 -12.98 -1.41 3.80
CA THR A 82 -11.78 -2.02 3.24
C THR A 82 -11.33 -1.18 2.06
N ILE A 83 -10.18 -0.51 2.20
CA ILE A 83 -9.53 0.27 1.15
C ILE A 83 -8.45 -0.60 0.52
N GLU A 84 -8.55 -0.84 -0.78
CA GLU A 84 -7.63 -1.68 -1.55
C GLU A 84 -6.84 -0.82 -2.53
N HIS A 85 -5.51 -0.89 -2.46
CA HIS A 85 -4.60 -0.15 -3.31
C HIS A 85 -3.85 -1.10 -4.25
N HIS A 86 -4.00 -0.90 -5.56
CA HIS A 86 -3.42 -1.79 -6.56
C HIS A 86 -2.00 -1.34 -6.93
N LEU A 87 -1.05 -2.26 -6.83
CA LEU A 87 0.33 -2.08 -7.25
C LEU A 87 0.69 -3.09 -8.32
N SER A 88 1.35 -2.63 -9.38
CA SER A 88 1.89 -3.51 -10.42
C SER A 88 3.38 -3.33 -10.66
N ALA A 89 4.05 -4.38 -11.09
CA ALA A 89 5.47 -4.35 -11.41
C ALA A 89 5.82 -5.35 -12.51
N GLU A 90 6.82 -5.01 -13.33
CA GLU A 90 7.37 -5.93 -14.32
C GLU A 90 8.15 -7.10 -13.70
N LYS A 91 8.59 -6.96 -12.44
CA LYS A 91 9.47 -7.92 -11.75
C LYS A 91 8.94 -8.23 -10.36
N PHE A 92 8.76 -9.52 -10.09
CA PHE A 92 8.34 -10.01 -8.78
C PHE A 92 9.22 -9.50 -7.63
N GLU A 93 10.55 -9.51 -7.78
CA GLU A 93 11.48 -9.05 -6.73
C GLU A 93 11.24 -7.58 -6.31
N VAL A 94 10.76 -6.75 -7.24
CA VAL A 94 10.49 -5.33 -7.00
C VAL A 94 9.14 -5.18 -6.29
N LEU A 95 8.14 -5.96 -6.72
CA LEU A 95 6.83 -6.04 -6.08
C LEU A 95 6.93 -6.57 -4.65
N GLU A 96 7.65 -7.66 -4.43
CA GLU A 96 7.88 -8.26 -3.10
C GLU A 96 8.50 -7.24 -2.14
N LYS A 97 9.46 -6.44 -2.63
CA LYS A 97 10.05 -5.38 -1.82
C LYS A 97 9.03 -4.31 -1.45
N ALA A 98 8.19 -3.87 -2.39
CA ALA A 98 7.13 -2.91 -2.13
C ALA A 98 6.11 -3.47 -1.12
N ALA A 99 5.66 -4.71 -1.32
CA ALA A 99 4.77 -5.43 -0.42
C ALA A 99 5.33 -5.51 1.01
N VAL A 100 6.61 -5.86 1.17
CA VAL A 100 7.25 -5.93 2.49
C VAL A 100 7.34 -4.56 3.16
N GLU A 101 7.60 -3.49 2.41
CA GLU A 101 7.61 -2.13 2.96
C GLU A 101 6.19 -1.66 3.33
N ALA A 102 5.17 -1.96 2.53
CA ALA A 102 3.76 -1.70 2.85
C ALA A 102 3.34 -2.45 4.13
N PHE A 103 3.72 -3.73 4.25
CA PHE A 103 3.47 -4.53 5.44
C PHE A 103 4.12 -3.93 6.70
N LYS A 104 5.33 -3.39 6.60
CA LYS A 104 5.99 -2.70 7.72
C LYS A 104 5.30 -1.41 8.13
N LEU A 105 4.61 -0.75 7.21
CA LEU A 105 3.83 0.46 7.47
C LEU A 105 2.49 0.15 8.14
N GLY A 106 2.11 -1.12 8.22
CA GLY A 106 0.89 -1.58 8.88
C GLY A 106 -0.26 -1.91 7.92
N TYR A 107 0.01 -1.94 6.61
CA TYR A 107 -0.96 -2.40 5.62
C TYR A 107 -0.93 -3.93 5.51
N GLU A 108 -2.06 -4.52 5.16
CA GLU A 108 -2.11 -5.90 4.70
C GLU A 108 -1.76 -5.96 3.21
N VAL A 109 -1.14 -7.04 2.74
CA VAL A 109 -0.78 -7.19 1.32
C VAL A 109 -1.17 -8.58 0.84
N THR A 110 -1.84 -8.65 -0.30
CA THR A 110 -2.25 -9.90 -0.93
C THR A 110 -1.08 -10.58 -1.64
N ASP A 111 -1.24 -11.87 -1.97
CA ASP A 111 -0.25 -12.60 -2.76
C ASP A 111 -0.13 -11.99 -4.16
N ALA A 112 1.08 -12.03 -4.73
CA ALA A 112 1.30 -11.48 -6.06
C ALA A 112 0.62 -12.36 -7.13
N GLU A 113 -0.16 -11.74 -8.00
CA GLU A 113 -0.82 -12.37 -9.15
C GLU A 113 -0.16 -11.98 -10.47
N GLU A 114 -0.12 -12.92 -11.42
CA GLU A 114 0.36 -12.68 -12.79
C GLU A 114 -0.79 -12.20 -13.67
N LEU A 115 -0.69 -10.96 -14.18
CA LEU A 115 -1.66 -10.37 -15.08
C LEU A 115 -1.04 -10.13 -16.46
N GLU A 116 -1.69 -10.65 -17.50
CA GLU A 116 -1.29 -10.38 -18.89
C GLU A 116 -1.87 -9.05 -19.35
N VAL A 117 -1.01 -8.07 -19.62
CA VAL A 117 -1.43 -6.76 -20.16
C VAL A 117 -1.68 -6.84 -21.67
N GLU A 118 -2.37 -5.85 -22.23
CA GLU A 118 -2.78 -5.81 -23.64
C GLU A 118 -1.63 -5.97 -24.66
N ASP A 119 -0.39 -5.69 -24.26
CA ASP A 119 0.83 -5.88 -25.07
C ASP A 119 1.33 -7.35 -25.07
N GLY A 120 0.65 -8.26 -24.37
CA GLY A 120 1.04 -9.67 -24.20
C GLY A 120 2.21 -9.88 -23.23
N SER A 121 2.56 -8.84 -22.46
CA SER A 121 3.54 -8.93 -21.37
C SER A 121 2.84 -9.34 -20.08
N VAL A 122 3.50 -10.14 -19.24
CA VAL A 122 2.99 -10.51 -17.91
C VAL A 122 3.59 -9.56 -16.89
N VAL A 123 2.72 -8.85 -16.17
CA VAL A 123 3.09 -8.02 -15.01
C VAL A 123 2.59 -8.69 -13.74
N MET A 124 3.30 -8.45 -12.65
CA MET A 124 2.91 -8.93 -11.33
C MET A 124 2.08 -7.85 -10.65
N CYS A 125 0.95 -8.21 -10.06
CA CYS A 125 0.06 -7.30 -9.35
C CYS A 125 -0.06 -7.74 -7.89
N CYS A 126 -0.17 -6.80 -6.95
CA CYS A 126 -0.58 -7.09 -5.59
C CYS A 126 -1.45 -5.97 -5.05
N ASP A 127 -2.33 -6.32 -4.12
CA ASP A 127 -3.24 -5.37 -3.50
C ASP A 127 -2.78 -5.12 -2.07
N VAL A 128 -2.73 -3.84 -1.72
CA VAL A 128 -2.39 -3.37 -0.38
C VAL A 128 -3.69 -2.91 0.28
N ILE A 129 -4.07 -3.61 1.34
CA ILE A 129 -5.37 -3.47 2.00
C ILE A 129 -5.21 -2.73 3.33
N SER A 130 -6.16 -1.85 3.63
CA SER A 130 -6.29 -1.18 4.93
C SER A 130 -7.75 -1.02 5.32
N GLU A 131 -8.07 -1.30 6.57
CA GLU A 131 -9.39 -1.03 7.14
C GLU A 131 -9.40 0.35 7.80
N VAL A 132 -10.15 1.30 7.22
CA VAL A 132 -10.27 2.67 7.74
C VAL A 132 -11.69 3.19 7.58
N ALA A 133 -12.06 4.22 8.35
CA ALA A 133 -13.31 4.94 8.12
C ALA A 133 -13.28 5.64 6.74
N LEU A 134 -14.45 5.74 6.10
CA LEU A 134 -14.62 6.38 4.79
C LEU A 134 -14.38 7.90 4.87
N ASN A 135 -13.10 8.29 4.85
CA ASN A 135 -12.67 9.66 5.02
C ASN A 135 -11.61 10.02 3.98
N ALA A 136 -11.91 11.04 3.17
CA ALA A 136 -11.03 11.51 2.10
C ALA A 136 -9.63 11.87 2.62
N ASP A 137 -9.50 12.50 3.79
CA ASP A 137 -8.19 12.90 4.31
C ASP A 137 -7.33 11.68 4.71
N ILE A 138 -7.94 10.56 5.09
CA ILE A 138 -7.24 9.32 5.42
C ILE A 138 -6.79 8.63 4.13
N ILE A 139 -7.70 8.49 3.18
CA ILE A 139 -7.42 7.84 1.88
C ILE A 139 -6.39 8.65 1.09
N ASP A 140 -6.52 9.98 1.05
CA ASP A 140 -5.53 10.90 0.46
C ASP A 140 -4.12 10.65 1.03
N ALA A 141 -4.01 10.47 2.36
CA ALA A 141 -2.74 10.21 3.01
C ALA A 141 -2.17 8.81 2.71
N GLN A 142 -3.03 7.79 2.61
CA GLN A 142 -2.64 6.44 2.22
C GLN A 142 -2.11 6.42 0.78
N VAL A 143 -2.83 7.07 -0.14
CA VAL A 143 -2.43 7.25 -1.53
C VAL A 143 -1.08 7.96 -1.63
N GLU A 144 -0.91 9.11 -0.98
CA GLU A 144 0.37 9.85 -1.01
C GLU A 144 1.54 8.99 -0.50
N GLN A 145 1.31 8.23 0.57
CA GLN A 145 2.30 7.33 1.15
C GLN A 145 2.65 6.17 0.21
N LEU A 146 1.65 5.54 -0.41
CA LEU A 146 1.85 4.39 -1.31
C LEU A 146 2.43 4.81 -2.66
N VAL A 147 2.06 5.98 -3.18
CA VAL A 147 2.70 6.57 -4.37
C VAL A 147 4.18 6.82 -4.11
N ALA A 148 4.53 7.44 -2.97
CA ALA A 148 5.93 7.68 -2.61
C ALA A 148 6.72 6.37 -2.41
N LEU A 149 6.08 5.34 -1.84
CA LEU A 149 6.67 4.01 -1.71
C LEU A 149 6.85 3.34 -3.07
N ALA A 150 5.87 3.45 -3.94
CA ALA A 150 5.89 2.90 -5.28
C ALA A 150 7.07 3.45 -6.09
N GLU A 151 7.26 4.77 -6.06
CA GLU A 151 8.41 5.42 -6.68
C GLU A 151 9.75 4.98 -6.09
N THR A 152 9.80 4.83 -4.76
CA THR A 152 11.04 4.44 -4.05
C THR A 152 11.44 3.00 -4.36
N CYS A 153 10.46 2.10 -4.49
CA CYS A 153 10.68 0.71 -4.84
C CYS A 153 10.83 0.51 -6.34
N GLY A 154 10.26 1.37 -7.17
CA GLY A 154 10.20 1.23 -8.62
C GLY A 154 9.04 0.34 -9.09
N VAL A 155 7.94 0.32 -8.34
CA VAL A 155 6.66 -0.29 -8.76
C VAL A 155 5.71 0.79 -9.27
N ASN A 156 4.70 0.37 -10.03
CA ASN A 156 3.65 1.25 -10.51
C ASN A 156 2.47 1.25 -9.52
N TYR A 157 1.91 2.42 -9.29
CA TYR A 157 0.67 2.58 -8.52
C TYR A 157 -0.48 2.75 -9.50
N ASP A 158 -1.42 1.79 -9.51
CA ASP A 158 -2.51 1.76 -10.49
C ASP A 158 -3.78 2.48 -10.00
N GLY A 159 -3.97 2.57 -8.69
CA GLY A 159 -5.09 3.28 -8.09
C GLY A 159 -5.52 2.67 -6.75
N TRP A 160 -6.64 3.17 -6.24
CA TRP A 160 -7.31 2.61 -5.07
C TRP A 160 -8.79 2.34 -5.36
N GLY A 161 -9.39 1.47 -4.56
CA GLY A 161 -10.81 1.16 -4.58
C GLY A 161 -11.33 0.81 -3.20
N THR A 162 -12.64 0.74 -3.07
CA THR A 162 -13.35 0.26 -1.88
C THR A 162 -14.68 -0.37 -2.28
N TYR A 163 -15.30 -1.09 -1.35
CA TYR A 163 -16.60 -1.72 -1.54
C TYR A 163 -17.72 -0.90 -0.90
N TYR A 164 -18.93 -1.05 -1.44
CA TYR A 164 -20.13 -0.48 -0.84
C TYR A 164 -20.52 -1.31 0.38
N GLU A 165 -20.63 -0.66 1.53
CA GLU A 165 -21.11 -1.27 2.76
C GLU A 165 -22.63 -1.02 2.88
N ASP A 166 -23.43 -2.08 2.85
CA ASP A 166 -24.89 -1.99 3.02
C ASP A 166 -25.24 -1.88 4.50
N PRO A 167 -25.81 -0.76 4.98
CA PRO A 167 -26.23 -0.62 6.38
C PRO A 167 -27.35 -1.59 6.80
N ASN A 168 -27.97 -2.29 5.83
CA ASN A 168 -28.97 -3.32 6.07
C ASN A 168 -28.45 -4.73 5.74
N ALA A 169 -27.16 -4.90 5.42
CA ALA A 169 -26.58 -6.23 5.44
C ALA A 169 -26.79 -6.77 6.86
N GLU A 170 -27.57 -7.85 6.98
CA GLU A 170 -27.56 -8.60 8.22
C GLU A 170 -26.11 -9.06 8.39
N ASP A 171 -25.47 -8.68 9.51
CA ASP A 171 -24.23 -9.33 9.94
C ASP A 171 -24.54 -10.82 9.95
N ASP A 172 -24.19 -11.56 8.89
CA ASP A 172 -24.29 -13.02 8.82
C ASP A 172 -23.21 -13.65 9.75
N GLU A 173 -23.05 -13.10 10.96
CA GLU A 173 -22.27 -13.61 12.07
C GLU A 173 -22.96 -14.80 12.79
N ASP A 174 -23.84 -15.53 12.11
CA ASP A 174 -24.35 -16.83 12.56
C ASP A 174 -25.06 -17.59 11.43
N GLY A 175 -24.40 -17.72 10.29
CA GLY A 175 -24.56 -18.93 9.49
C GLY A 175 -24.03 -20.14 10.28
N GLU A 176 -24.78 -20.61 11.29
CA GLU A 176 -24.62 -21.97 11.82
C GLU A 176 -24.48 -22.88 10.60
N PHE A 177 -23.29 -23.46 10.44
CA PHE A 177 -23.03 -24.54 9.52
C PHE A 177 -23.95 -25.67 9.97
N ASP A 178 -25.17 -25.71 9.43
CA ASP A 178 -26.07 -26.83 9.59
C ASP A 178 -25.41 -27.98 8.82
N ASP A 179 -24.59 -28.72 9.54
CA ASP A 179 -24.04 -30.00 9.18
C ASP A 179 -25.12 -31.10 9.22
N GLU A 180 -26.33 -30.79 8.73
CA GLU A 180 -27.28 -31.80 8.31
C GLU A 180 -26.77 -32.45 7.02
N GLU A 181 -25.79 -33.33 7.23
CA GLU A 181 -25.56 -34.61 6.57
C GLU A 181 -26.70 -34.98 5.62
N LEU A 182 -26.68 -34.46 4.38
CA LEU A 182 -27.45 -35.04 3.27
C LEU A 182 -26.76 -36.34 2.86
N VAL A 183 -26.88 -37.34 3.74
CA VAL A 183 -26.70 -38.73 3.36
C VAL A 183 -27.94 -39.06 2.53
N ASP A 184 -27.79 -39.02 1.21
CA ASP A 184 -28.80 -39.57 0.31
C ASP A 184 -28.94 -41.07 0.64
N GLU A 185 -29.93 -41.43 1.47
CA GLU A 185 -30.22 -42.82 1.87
C GLU A 185 -30.63 -43.72 0.67
N ASP A 186 -30.67 -43.19 -0.55
CA ASP A 186 -31.17 -43.85 -1.76
C ASP A 186 -30.15 -43.94 -2.93
N ASP A 187 -28.84 -43.72 -2.74
CA ASP A 187 -27.84 -44.12 -3.75
C ASP A 187 -27.45 -45.61 -3.58
N ASP A 188 -28.15 -46.49 -4.31
CA ASP A 188 -27.85 -47.92 -4.37
C ASP A 188 -26.63 -48.27 -5.26
N GLY A 189 -25.81 -47.29 -5.63
CA GLY A 189 -24.46 -47.49 -6.17
C GLY A 189 -24.42 -48.21 -7.52
N LYS A 190 -25.54 -48.27 -8.25
CA LYS A 190 -25.58 -48.88 -9.58
C LYS A 190 -25.39 -47.84 -10.68
N ARG A 191 -24.14 -47.72 -11.10
CA ARG A 191 -23.76 -47.16 -12.41
C ARG A 191 -24.32 -48.08 -13.51
N HIS A 192 -25.29 -47.61 -14.27
CA HIS A 192 -25.76 -48.23 -15.51
C HIS A 192 -24.89 -47.83 -16.70
#